data_AF-A0A7Y2YQT8-F1
#
_entry.id   AF-A0A7Y2YQT8-F1
#
_cell.length_a   1.000
_cell.length_b   1.000
_cell.length_c   1.000
_cell.angle_alpha   90.00
_cell.angle_beta   90.00
_cell.angle_gamma   90.00
#
_symmetry.space_group_name_H-M   'P 1'
#
loop_
_entity.id
_entity.type
_entity.pdbx_description
1 polymer ?
#
loop_
_entity_poly.entity_id
_entity_poly.type
_entity_poly.pdbx_seq_one_letter_code
_entity_poly.pdbx_strand_id
1 'polypeptide(L)'
;MRKTDKLEAPLAKKIPKELVIHGDTRLDPYYWLNDRDNPEVIAYLNAENAYYEQQTAHYKDFKEALFIEMKSRIKEDDQSVPYKYNGYWYITKYVKGKDYPIYSRKKESLDNPEELLFDCNEMAKAHSYFRLVGLTISPDNKRVAYGIDTSGRRNYTIYIKDLETNTVLEDSIENTTGSSAWANDNNTLFYVKKHETTLRPYQIYRHTIGKKEDVLVYEEQDNTFGIAVYKSKSKKFLIIACYSTTTNEYHILNANKPQGVFKVFQERIKGLEYSISHYNDHFYIVTNKDDATNFKLMKTKDDCCTIDHWEEVLPHRADTLIEHIDIFKDFLVVSERTNGLNQLRVMSWD
;
A
#
# COMPACT_ATOMS: atom_id res chain seq x y z
N MET A 1 29.76 32.87 -37.84
CA MET A 1 29.91 32.55 -36.40
C MET A 1 28.69 33.09 -35.67
N ARG A 2 27.68 32.26 -35.40
CA ARG A 2 26.59 32.67 -34.51
C ARG A 2 27.12 32.57 -33.08
N LYS A 3 27.32 33.71 -32.41
CA LYS A 3 27.42 33.76 -30.94
C LYS A 3 26.10 33.20 -30.42
N THR A 4 26.09 31.94 -30.02
CA THR A 4 25.04 31.42 -29.14
C THR A 4 25.31 32.04 -27.78
N ASP A 5 24.48 32.99 -27.36
CA ASP A 5 24.47 33.45 -25.98
C ASP A 5 24.29 32.20 -25.10
N LYS A 6 25.33 31.87 -24.34
CA LYS A 6 25.36 30.67 -23.51
C LYS A 6 24.44 30.96 -22.33
N LEU A 7 23.23 30.42 -22.36
CA LEU A 7 22.28 30.58 -21.27
C LEU A 7 22.91 30.06 -19.96
N GLU A 8 22.94 30.94 -18.95
CA GLU A 8 23.55 30.66 -17.65
C GLU A 8 22.55 29.97 -16.71
N ALA A 9 23.03 28.95 -15.99
CA ALA A 9 22.24 28.28 -14.98
C ALA A 9 22.10 29.17 -13.73
N PRO A 10 20.95 29.13 -13.04
CA PRO A 10 20.80 29.86 -11.78
C PRO A 10 21.78 29.33 -10.74
N LEU A 11 22.36 30.25 -9.96
CA LEU A 11 23.33 29.91 -8.93
C LEU A 11 22.66 29.95 -7.55
N ALA A 12 22.61 28.82 -6.86
CA ALA A 12 22.15 28.76 -5.48
C ALA A 12 23.10 29.54 -4.56
N LYS A 13 22.55 30.40 -3.70
CA LYS A 13 23.34 31.04 -2.64
C LYS A 13 23.92 29.96 -1.71
N LYS A 14 25.14 30.19 -1.24
CA LYS A 14 25.79 29.38 -0.22
C LYS A 14 25.59 30.03 1.13
N ILE A 15 24.82 29.40 2.01
CA ILE A 15 24.66 29.78 3.42
C ILE A 15 25.18 28.62 4.27
N PRO A 16 26.37 28.73 4.87
CA PRO A 16 26.93 27.68 5.70
C PRO A 16 25.97 27.31 6.85
N LYS A 17 25.56 26.05 6.91
CA LYS A 17 24.90 25.45 8.06
C LYS A 17 25.78 24.34 8.62
N GLU A 18 26.13 24.44 9.90
CA GLU A 18 26.79 23.36 10.62
C GLU A 18 25.76 22.29 11.01
N LEU A 19 26.10 21.04 10.70
CA LEU A 19 25.39 19.84 11.10
C LEU A 19 26.33 19.03 11.98
N VAL A 20 26.00 18.90 13.27
CA VAL A 20 26.82 18.21 14.26
C VAL A 20 26.13 16.93 14.68
N ILE A 21 26.76 15.78 14.45
CA ILE A 21 26.27 14.47 14.90
C ILE A 21 27.43 13.58 15.29
N HIS A 22 27.29 12.82 16.38
CA HIS A 22 28.34 11.91 16.91
C HIS A 22 29.71 12.57 17.16
N GLY A 23 29.75 13.88 17.40
CA GLY A 23 31.00 14.63 17.60
C GLY A 23 31.66 15.12 16.32
N ASP A 24 31.12 14.79 15.14
CA ASP A 24 31.59 15.26 13.84
C ASP A 24 30.78 16.46 13.36
N THR A 25 31.47 17.47 12.82
CA THR A 25 30.85 18.66 12.22
C THR A 25 30.97 18.61 10.70
N ARG A 26 29.83 18.72 10.02
CA ARG A 26 29.74 18.89 8.56
C ARG A 26 29.16 20.25 8.22
N LEU A 27 29.69 20.90 7.19
CA LEU A 27 29.10 22.12 6.63
C LEU A 27 28.24 21.79 5.42
N ASP A 28 26.98 22.17 5.47
CA ASP A 28 26.06 22.13 4.33
C ASP A 28 25.73 23.58 3.92
N PRO A 29 26.37 24.11 2.85
CA PRO A 29 26.09 25.46 2.37
C PRO A 29 24.72 25.62 1.70
N TYR A 30 23.99 24.52 1.47
CA TYR A 30 22.71 24.53 0.76
C TYR A 30 21.55 24.03 1.62
N TYR A 31 21.77 23.83 2.92
CA TYR A 31 20.75 23.35 3.85
C TYR A 31 19.45 24.18 3.80
N TRP A 32 19.57 25.49 3.55
CA TRP A 32 18.42 26.40 3.43
C TRP A 32 17.41 26.02 2.33
N LEU A 33 17.82 25.24 1.32
CA LEU A 33 16.92 24.73 0.27
C LEU A 33 15.91 23.70 0.77
N ASN A 34 16.08 23.16 1.99
CA ASN A 34 15.12 22.23 2.58
C ASN A 34 13.83 22.90 3.09
N ASP A 35 13.84 24.23 3.23
CA ASP A 35 12.71 25.00 3.73
C ASP A 35 11.73 25.30 2.59
N ARG A 36 10.71 24.43 2.47
CA ARG A 36 9.79 24.40 1.32
C ARG A 36 8.93 25.65 1.18
N ASP A 37 8.66 26.34 2.28
CA ASP A 37 7.78 27.51 2.31
C ASP A 37 8.59 28.83 2.22
N ASN A 38 9.92 28.74 2.16
CA ASN A 38 10.80 29.89 2.05
C ASN A 38 10.68 30.54 0.66
N PRO A 39 10.35 31.85 0.58
CA PRO A 39 10.22 32.56 -0.69
C PRO A 39 11.48 32.51 -1.56
N GLU A 40 12.68 32.47 -0.97
CA GLU A 40 13.93 32.38 -1.71
C GLU A 40 14.12 30.99 -2.36
N VAL A 41 13.62 29.93 -1.70
CA VAL A 41 13.66 28.57 -2.25
C VAL A 41 12.71 28.48 -3.43
N ILE A 42 11.50 29.01 -3.29
CA ILE A 42 10.51 29.08 -4.37
C ILE A 42 11.05 29.89 -5.56
N ALA A 43 11.68 31.04 -5.29
CA ALA A 43 12.29 31.87 -6.33
C ALA A 43 13.42 31.11 -7.08
N TYR A 44 14.27 30.40 -6.34
CA TYR A 44 15.33 29.59 -6.95
C TYR A 44 14.77 28.44 -7.81
N LEU A 45 13.75 27.72 -7.32
CA LEU A 45 13.08 26.66 -8.09
C LEU A 45 12.42 27.20 -9.37
N ASN A 46 11.80 28.38 -9.32
CA ASN A 46 11.25 29.02 -10.51
C ASN A 46 12.33 29.41 -11.51
N ALA A 47 13.51 29.86 -11.05
CA ALA A 47 14.65 30.15 -11.92
C ALA A 47 15.21 28.88 -12.58
N GLU A 48 15.30 27.77 -11.84
CA GLU A 48 15.68 26.46 -12.39
C GLU A 48 14.69 25.97 -13.44
N ASN A 49 13.38 26.10 -13.19
CA ASN A 49 12.34 25.75 -14.17
C ASN A 49 12.45 26.63 -15.43
N ALA A 50 12.67 27.93 -15.29
CA ALA A 50 12.83 28.84 -16.43
C ALA A 50 14.10 28.53 -17.24
N TYR A 51 15.19 28.14 -16.58
CA TYR A 51 16.41 27.69 -17.24
C TYR A 51 16.18 26.38 -18.02
N TYR A 52 15.50 25.40 -17.39
CA TYR A 52 15.11 24.15 -18.03
C TYR A 52 14.26 24.38 -19.30
N GLU A 53 13.22 25.21 -19.21
CA GLU A 53 12.33 25.50 -20.34
C GLU A 53 13.11 26.12 -21.52
N GLN A 54 14.02 27.04 -21.24
CA GLN A 54 14.84 27.68 -22.27
C GLN A 54 15.88 26.71 -22.88
N GLN A 55 16.58 25.92 -22.05
CA GLN A 55 17.56 24.92 -22.52
C GLN A 55 16.92 23.82 -23.35
N THR A 56 15.65 23.50 -23.09
CA THR A 56 14.94 22.39 -23.75
C THR A 56 13.94 22.84 -24.81
N ALA A 57 13.82 24.16 -25.04
CA ALA A 57 12.85 24.73 -25.97
C ALA A 57 12.94 24.13 -27.39
N HIS A 58 14.14 23.80 -27.88
CA HIS A 58 14.34 23.22 -29.21
C HIS A 58 13.87 21.76 -29.32
N TYR A 59 13.61 21.08 -28.20
CA TYR A 59 13.02 19.73 -28.18
C TYR A 59 11.49 19.74 -28.11
N LYS A 60 10.83 20.91 -28.12
CA LYS A 60 9.38 21.00 -27.94
C LYS A 60 8.60 20.08 -28.89
N ASP A 61 8.90 20.15 -30.19
CA ASP A 61 8.20 19.35 -31.20
C ASP A 61 8.51 17.85 -31.05
N PHE A 62 9.75 17.51 -30.68
CA PHE A 62 10.14 16.12 -30.44
C PHE A 62 9.49 15.54 -29.18
N LYS A 63 9.39 16.33 -28.11
CA LYS A 63 8.69 15.98 -26.87
C LYS A 63 7.20 15.75 -27.13
N GLU A 64 6.56 16.59 -27.94
CA GLU A 64 5.17 16.42 -28.35
C GLU A 64 4.98 15.15 -29.20
N ALA A 65 5.89 14.90 -30.17
CA ALA A 65 5.85 13.69 -30.98
C ALA A 65 5.96 12.42 -30.11
N LEU A 66 6.89 12.40 -29.16
CA LEU A 66 7.04 11.30 -28.20
C LEU A 66 5.81 11.17 -27.28
N PHE A 67 5.22 12.27 -26.84
CA PHE A 67 3.99 12.25 -26.04
C PHE A 67 2.82 11.61 -26.81
N ILE A 68 2.58 12.04 -28.05
CA ILE A 68 1.55 11.48 -28.91
C ILE A 68 1.83 10.00 -29.19
N GLU A 69 3.09 9.64 -29.47
CA GLU A 69 3.49 8.24 -29.70
C GLU A 69 3.20 7.38 -28.47
N MET A 70 3.65 7.77 -27.28
CA MET A 70 3.41 7.05 -26.03
C MET A 70 1.91 6.95 -25.73
N LYS A 71 1.16 8.05 -25.87
CA LYS A 71 -0.29 8.08 -25.67
C LYS A 71 -1.02 7.14 -26.63
N SER A 72 -0.60 7.07 -27.89
CA SER A 72 -1.22 6.20 -28.90
C SER A 72 -1.08 4.70 -28.59
N ARG A 73 -0.09 4.32 -27.78
CA ARG A 73 0.16 2.95 -27.31
C ARG A 73 -0.61 2.61 -26.04
N ILE A 74 -1.24 3.59 -25.41
CA ILE A 74 -2.10 3.42 -24.24
C ILE A 74 -3.53 3.26 -24.73
N LYS A 75 -4.16 2.16 -24.31
CA LYS A 75 -5.60 1.97 -24.53
C LYS A 75 -6.35 2.83 -23.51
N GLU A 76 -6.77 4.02 -23.92
CA GLU A 76 -7.42 4.99 -23.00
C GLU A 76 -8.77 4.48 -22.45
N ASP A 77 -9.48 3.66 -23.22
CA ASP A 77 -10.68 2.95 -22.78
C ASP A 77 -10.28 1.52 -22.40
N ASP A 78 -10.17 1.27 -21.09
CA ASP A 78 -9.69 -0.02 -20.61
C ASP A 78 -10.38 -0.47 -19.34
N GLN A 79 -10.33 -1.78 -19.10
CA GLN A 79 -10.84 -2.38 -17.88
C GLN A 79 -9.89 -3.44 -17.35
N SER A 80 -9.80 -3.55 -16.04
CA SER A 80 -9.11 -4.66 -15.39
C SER A 80 -9.74 -6.00 -15.75
N VAL A 81 -8.95 -7.08 -15.71
CA VAL A 81 -9.52 -8.43 -15.64
C VAL A 81 -10.40 -8.52 -14.38
N PRO A 82 -11.71 -8.83 -14.50
CA PRO A 82 -12.59 -8.90 -13.35
C PRO A 82 -12.15 -9.99 -12.38
N TYR A 83 -12.25 -9.73 -11.08
CA TYR A 83 -12.02 -10.75 -10.05
C TYR A 83 -13.29 -11.00 -9.23
N LYS A 84 -13.56 -12.28 -8.93
CA LYS A 84 -14.70 -12.68 -8.10
C LYS A 84 -14.30 -12.68 -6.62
N TYR A 85 -15.03 -11.94 -5.80
CA TYR A 85 -14.88 -11.92 -4.36
C TYR A 85 -16.25 -11.81 -3.68
N ASN A 86 -16.52 -12.70 -2.74
CA ASN A 86 -17.70 -12.66 -1.88
C ASN A 86 -19.05 -12.51 -2.63
N GLY A 87 -19.22 -13.21 -3.75
CA GLY A 87 -20.44 -13.16 -4.58
C GLY A 87 -20.51 -11.97 -5.55
N TYR A 88 -19.43 -11.20 -5.71
CA TYR A 88 -19.37 -10.07 -6.65
C TYR A 88 -18.14 -10.16 -7.54
N TRP A 89 -18.29 -9.69 -8.78
CA TRP A 89 -17.19 -9.41 -9.70
C TRP A 89 -16.82 -7.95 -9.60
N TYR A 90 -15.57 -7.64 -9.28
CA TYR A 90 -15.07 -6.27 -9.16
C TYR A 90 -14.31 -5.88 -10.43
N ILE A 91 -14.53 -4.65 -10.87
CA ILE A 91 -14.00 -4.13 -12.14
C ILE A 91 -13.56 -2.68 -11.93
N THR A 92 -12.32 -2.39 -12.34
CA THR A 92 -11.80 -1.03 -12.48
C THR A 92 -11.81 -0.66 -13.95
N LYS A 93 -12.35 0.51 -14.29
CA LYS A 93 -12.44 1.01 -15.67
C LYS A 93 -11.76 2.35 -15.82
N TYR A 94 -11.22 2.60 -16.99
CA TYR A 94 -10.77 3.90 -17.47
C TYR A 94 -11.57 4.25 -18.71
N VAL A 95 -12.00 5.50 -18.79
CA VAL A 95 -12.79 6.01 -19.92
C VAL A 95 -11.93 6.99 -20.69
N LYS A 96 -12.04 6.96 -22.02
CA LYS A 96 -11.30 7.87 -22.88
C LYS A 96 -11.46 9.34 -22.46
N GLY A 97 -10.35 10.07 -22.37
CA GLY A 97 -10.34 11.48 -21.96
C GLY A 97 -10.62 11.73 -20.47
N LYS A 98 -10.57 10.70 -19.62
CA LYS A 98 -10.70 10.78 -18.17
C LYS A 98 -9.41 10.31 -17.50
N ASP A 99 -9.03 10.99 -16.42
CA ASP A 99 -7.73 10.76 -15.76
C ASP A 99 -7.81 9.75 -14.60
N TYR A 100 -9.03 9.47 -14.11
CA TYR A 100 -9.22 8.68 -12.90
C TYR A 100 -10.06 7.41 -13.14
N PRO A 101 -9.83 6.35 -12.33
CA PRO A 101 -10.57 5.11 -12.46
C PRO A 101 -12.04 5.24 -12.04
N ILE A 102 -12.86 4.37 -12.61
CA ILE A 102 -14.23 4.09 -12.15
C ILE A 102 -14.20 2.69 -11.52
N TYR A 103 -14.58 2.60 -10.24
CA TYR A 103 -14.71 1.35 -9.52
C TYR A 103 -16.15 0.87 -9.54
N SER A 104 -16.36 -0.37 -9.98
CA SER A 104 -17.69 -0.98 -10.08
C SER A 104 -17.67 -2.44 -9.65
N ARG A 105 -18.85 -3.00 -9.40
CA ARG A 105 -19.03 -4.43 -9.17
C ARG A 105 -20.29 -4.97 -9.83
N LYS A 106 -20.34 -6.27 -10.08
CA LYS A 106 -21.51 -7.00 -10.59
C LYS A 106 -21.81 -8.20 -9.71
N LYS A 107 -23.06 -8.38 -9.30
CA LYS A 107 -23.46 -9.47 -8.39
C LYS A 107 -23.47 -10.81 -9.13
N GLU A 108 -22.82 -11.82 -8.59
CA GLU A 108 -22.72 -13.23 -9.03
C GLU A 108 -22.17 -13.53 -10.44
N SER A 109 -22.66 -12.84 -11.46
CA SER A 109 -22.30 -13.00 -12.88
C SER A 109 -21.87 -11.66 -13.49
N LEU A 110 -21.02 -11.71 -14.52
CA LEU A 110 -20.63 -10.54 -15.31
C LEU A 110 -21.77 -10.02 -16.22
N ASP A 111 -22.82 -10.82 -16.43
CA ASP A 111 -24.01 -10.44 -17.20
C ASP A 111 -25.03 -9.66 -16.38
N ASN A 112 -24.90 -9.68 -15.05
CA ASN A 112 -25.80 -8.96 -14.17
C ASN A 112 -25.56 -7.44 -14.21
N PRO A 113 -26.54 -6.63 -13.78
CA PRO A 113 -26.42 -5.18 -13.74
C PRO A 113 -25.18 -4.73 -12.97
N GLU A 114 -24.57 -3.67 -13.48
CA GLU A 114 -23.42 -3.03 -12.86
C GLU A 114 -23.83 -2.11 -11.71
N GLU A 115 -23.12 -2.23 -10.60
CA GLU A 115 -23.22 -1.39 -9.43
C GLU A 115 -21.98 -0.50 -9.36
N LEU A 116 -22.19 0.82 -9.48
CA LEU A 116 -21.12 1.81 -9.35
C LEU A 116 -20.72 1.96 -7.88
N LEU A 117 -19.43 1.72 -7.57
CA LEU A 117 -18.88 2.00 -6.25
C LEU A 117 -18.42 3.46 -6.18
N PHE A 118 -17.56 3.87 -7.12
CA PHE A 118 -16.97 5.20 -7.17
C PHE A 118 -16.65 5.63 -8.59
N ASP A 119 -17.03 6.86 -8.95
CA ASP A 119 -16.45 7.56 -10.10
C ASP A 119 -15.44 8.58 -9.57
N CYS A 120 -14.15 8.24 -9.64
CA CYS A 120 -13.11 9.13 -9.14
C CYS A 120 -12.95 10.39 -9.99
N ASN A 121 -13.47 10.44 -11.22
CA ASN A 121 -13.44 11.65 -12.03
C ASN A 121 -14.39 12.70 -11.48
N GLU A 122 -15.57 12.29 -11.03
CA GLU A 122 -16.54 13.18 -10.39
C GLU A 122 -16.03 13.67 -9.03
N MET A 123 -15.45 12.76 -8.24
CA MET A 123 -14.89 13.10 -6.92
C MET A 123 -13.67 14.03 -7.01
N ALA A 124 -12.88 13.93 -8.08
CA ALA A 124 -11.65 14.73 -8.24
C ALA A 124 -11.90 16.16 -8.73
N LYS A 125 -13.10 16.51 -9.25
CA LYS A 125 -13.36 17.81 -9.92
C LYS A 125 -12.98 19.05 -9.09
N ALA A 126 -13.15 18.98 -7.77
CA ALA A 126 -12.91 20.09 -6.86
C ALA A 126 -11.45 20.16 -6.35
N HIS A 127 -10.57 19.27 -6.83
CA HIS A 127 -9.23 19.10 -6.28
C HIS A 127 -8.15 19.14 -7.37
N SER A 128 -7.04 19.83 -7.09
CA SER A 128 -5.85 19.84 -7.96
C SER A 128 -5.07 18.52 -7.91
N TYR A 129 -5.26 17.75 -6.83
CA TYR A 129 -4.77 16.38 -6.67
C TYR A 129 -5.87 15.53 -6.05
N PHE A 130 -6.04 14.31 -6.52
CA PHE A 130 -6.98 13.37 -5.93
C PHE A 130 -6.42 11.95 -5.98
N ARG A 131 -6.57 11.21 -4.87
CA ARG A 131 -6.27 9.79 -4.83
C ARG A 131 -7.21 9.07 -3.88
N LEU A 132 -7.89 8.04 -4.41
CA LEU A 132 -8.65 7.07 -3.64
C LEU A 132 -7.83 5.79 -3.48
N VAL A 133 -7.77 5.25 -2.26
CA VAL A 133 -7.06 3.99 -1.94
C VAL A 133 -7.85 3.14 -0.94
N GLY A 134 -7.37 1.91 -0.68
CA GLY A 134 -7.78 1.13 0.49
C GLY A 134 -9.25 0.67 0.48
N LEU A 135 -9.82 0.45 -0.71
CA LEU A 135 -11.16 -0.08 -0.90
C LEU A 135 -11.31 -1.44 -0.20
N THR A 136 -12.09 -1.48 0.88
CA THR A 136 -12.42 -2.74 1.56
C THR A 136 -13.91 -2.85 1.82
N ILE A 137 -14.48 -3.98 1.42
CA ILE A 137 -15.91 -4.26 1.48
C ILE A 137 -16.22 -5.04 2.76
N SER A 138 -17.29 -4.64 3.46
CA SER A 138 -17.76 -5.34 4.65
C SER A 138 -18.15 -6.79 4.31
N PRO A 139 -18.04 -7.75 5.25
CA PRO A 139 -18.34 -9.16 5.00
C PRO A 139 -19.75 -9.43 4.43
N ASP A 140 -20.74 -8.60 4.78
CA ASP A 140 -22.12 -8.65 4.27
C ASP A 140 -22.33 -7.93 2.92
N ASN A 141 -21.27 -7.38 2.32
CA ASN A 141 -21.28 -6.60 1.07
C ASN A 141 -22.07 -5.28 1.10
N LYS A 142 -22.49 -4.80 2.28
CA LYS A 142 -23.35 -3.61 2.42
C LYS A 142 -22.59 -2.30 2.56
N ARG A 143 -21.31 -2.34 2.96
CA ARG A 143 -20.51 -1.12 3.19
C ARG A 143 -19.14 -1.24 2.54
N VAL A 144 -18.58 -0.09 2.22
CA VAL A 144 -17.19 0.05 1.76
C VAL A 144 -16.46 1.07 2.62
N ALA A 145 -15.26 0.73 3.10
CA ALA A 145 -14.32 1.67 3.67
C ALA A 145 -13.27 2.03 2.61
N TYR A 146 -12.88 3.30 2.55
CA TYR A 146 -11.95 3.82 1.54
C TYR A 146 -11.22 5.07 2.03
N GLY A 147 -9.96 5.24 1.63
CA GLY A 147 -9.14 6.41 1.96
C GLY A 147 -9.07 7.44 0.83
N ILE A 148 -9.15 8.73 1.14
CA ILE A 148 -8.96 9.83 0.20
C ILE A 148 -7.77 10.71 0.62
N ASP A 149 -6.91 11.06 -0.32
CA ASP A 149 -5.88 12.12 -0.21
C ASP A 149 -6.07 13.14 -1.34
N THR A 150 -6.24 14.41 -0.97
CA THR A 150 -6.40 15.54 -1.90
C THR A 150 -5.18 16.48 -1.92
N SER A 151 -4.11 16.11 -1.22
CA SER A 151 -2.89 16.91 -1.01
C SER A 151 -1.63 16.28 -1.60
N GLY A 152 -1.64 14.97 -1.87
CA GLY A 152 -0.49 14.22 -2.36
C GLY A 152 0.55 13.86 -1.29
N ARG A 153 0.24 14.09 -0.01
CA ARG A 153 1.13 13.77 1.12
C ARG A 153 1.02 12.32 1.58
N ARG A 154 0.26 11.48 0.85
CA ARG A 154 -0.06 10.10 1.24
C ARG A 154 -0.65 10.05 2.65
N ASN A 155 -1.40 11.08 3.02
CA ASN A 155 -2.12 11.19 4.28
C ASN A 155 -3.61 11.16 3.98
N TYR A 156 -4.25 10.08 4.39
CA TYR A 156 -5.60 9.79 3.94
C TYR A 156 -6.59 9.97 5.07
N THR A 157 -7.78 10.45 4.72
CA THR A 157 -8.98 10.32 5.55
C THR A 157 -9.74 9.10 5.08
N ILE A 158 -10.00 8.15 5.98
CA ILE A 158 -10.86 6.99 5.72
C ILE A 158 -12.31 7.42 5.90
N TYR A 159 -13.14 7.11 4.92
CA TYR A 159 -14.58 7.27 4.93
C TYR A 159 -15.25 5.91 4.80
N ILE A 160 -16.51 5.84 5.22
CA ILE A 160 -17.35 4.65 5.05
C ILE A 160 -18.58 5.04 4.23
N LYS A 161 -18.90 4.26 3.22
CA LYS A 161 -20.09 4.42 2.39
C LYS A 161 -20.99 3.20 2.50
N ASP A 162 -22.27 3.44 2.72
CA ASP A 162 -23.33 2.45 2.61
C ASP A 162 -23.64 2.24 1.13
N LEU A 163 -23.58 0.98 0.69
CA LEU A 163 -23.75 0.57 -0.71
C LEU A 163 -25.22 0.29 -1.05
N GLU A 164 -26.10 0.12 -0.06
CA GLU A 164 -27.53 -0.04 -0.28
C GLU A 164 -28.19 1.32 -0.51
N THR A 165 -27.82 2.33 0.29
CA THR A 165 -28.35 3.70 0.17
C THR A 165 -27.51 4.60 -0.72
N ASN A 166 -26.29 4.19 -1.07
CA ASN A 166 -25.30 4.99 -1.79
C ASN A 166 -24.87 6.27 -1.05
N THR A 167 -24.97 6.29 0.29
CA THR A 167 -24.63 7.45 1.13
C THR A 167 -23.33 7.24 1.90
N VAL A 168 -22.51 8.28 1.98
CA VAL A 168 -21.35 8.31 2.89
C VAL A 168 -21.86 8.51 4.31
N LEU A 169 -21.39 7.69 5.25
CA LEU A 169 -21.72 7.80 6.68
C LEU A 169 -21.04 9.02 7.30
N GLU A 170 -21.48 9.42 8.49
CA GLU A 170 -20.86 10.54 9.25
C GLU A 170 -19.44 10.19 9.73
N ASP A 171 -19.13 8.90 9.89
CA ASP A 171 -17.83 8.40 10.30
C ASP A 171 -16.73 8.81 9.29
N SER A 172 -15.68 9.44 9.82
CA SER A 172 -14.47 9.77 9.08
C SER A 172 -13.26 9.71 10.01
N ILE A 173 -12.15 9.20 9.50
CA ILE A 173 -10.96 8.90 10.30
C ILE A 173 -9.74 9.52 9.62
N GLU A 174 -9.20 10.59 10.19
CA GLU A 174 -8.09 11.35 9.63
C GLU A 174 -6.71 10.77 10.00
N ASN A 175 -5.67 11.25 9.32
CA ASN A 175 -4.26 10.93 9.57
C ASN A 175 -3.94 9.42 9.49
N THR A 176 -4.41 8.78 8.42
CA THR A 176 -4.27 7.33 8.21
C THR A 176 -3.41 6.98 6.99
N THR A 177 -3.10 5.70 6.84
CA THR A 177 -2.53 5.14 5.59
C THR A 177 -3.55 4.94 4.48
N GLY A 178 -4.84 5.19 4.75
CA GLY A 178 -5.96 4.97 3.85
C GLY A 178 -6.41 3.52 3.75
N SER A 179 -5.68 2.58 4.35
CA SER A 179 -6.03 1.15 4.38
C SER A 179 -6.71 0.77 5.69
N SER A 180 -7.63 -0.19 5.63
CA SER A 180 -8.34 -0.72 6.79
C SER A 180 -8.68 -2.20 6.62
N ALA A 181 -9.11 -2.86 7.70
CA ALA A 181 -9.55 -4.25 7.71
C ALA A 181 -10.85 -4.40 8.49
N TRP A 182 -11.89 -4.91 7.81
CA TRP A 182 -13.15 -5.26 8.46
C TRP A 182 -13.03 -6.53 9.29
N ALA A 183 -13.52 -6.46 10.53
CA ALA A 183 -13.91 -7.64 11.28
C ALA A 183 -15.12 -8.34 10.62
N ASN A 184 -15.49 -9.52 11.12
CA ASN A 184 -16.59 -10.30 10.57
C ASN A 184 -17.99 -9.89 11.10
N ASP A 185 -18.05 -8.89 11.97
CA ASP A 185 -19.30 -8.37 12.55
C ASP A 185 -19.98 -7.29 11.69
N ASN A 186 -19.40 -6.93 10.54
CA ASN A 186 -19.84 -5.86 9.62
C ASN A 186 -19.87 -4.45 10.22
N ASN A 187 -19.30 -4.27 11.42
CA ASN A 187 -19.43 -3.05 12.20
C ASN A 187 -18.09 -2.49 12.72
N THR A 188 -17.08 -3.35 12.83
CA THR A 188 -15.76 -2.98 13.35
C THR A 188 -14.71 -2.91 12.24
N LEU A 189 -13.97 -1.80 12.21
CA LEU A 189 -12.84 -1.56 11.32
C LEU A 189 -11.55 -1.44 12.13
N PHE A 190 -10.46 -2.00 11.61
CA PHE A 190 -9.11 -1.76 12.10
C PHE A 190 -8.35 -0.95 11.09
N TYR A 191 -7.62 0.06 11.52
CA TYR A 191 -6.88 0.97 10.63
C TYR A 191 -5.56 1.43 11.26
N VAL A 192 -4.69 1.97 10.42
CA VAL A 192 -3.37 2.45 10.85
C VAL A 192 -3.37 3.97 10.94
N LYS A 193 -2.96 4.51 12.08
CA LYS A 193 -2.66 5.94 12.29
C LYS A 193 -1.18 6.20 12.11
N LYS A 194 -0.85 7.36 11.53
CA LYS A 194 0.53 7.77 11.26
C LYS A 194 1.02 8.78 12.27
N HIS A 195 2.32 8.79 12.49
CA HIS A 195 2.99 9.84 13.23
C HIS A 195 2.87 11.18 12.47
N GLU A 196 2.51 12.26 13.15
CA GLU A 196 2.17 13.55 12.52
C GLU A 196 3.33 14.15 11.70
N THR A 197 4.55 14.09 12.25
CA THR A 197 5.75 14.65 11.57
C THR A 197 6.37 13.68 10.56
N THR A 198 6.68 12.45 10.97
CA THR A 198 7.44 11.50 10.14
C THR A 198 6.58 10.75 9.13
N LEU A 199 5.25 10.81 9.27
CA LEU A 199 4.27 10.04 8.51
C LEU A 199 4.46 8.52 8.62
N ARG A 200 5.24 8.03 9.60
CA ARG A 200 5.45 6.61 9.85
C ARG A 200 4.15 5.98 10.36
N PRO A 201 3.68 4.86 9.78
CA PRO A 201 2.59 4.08 10.35
C PRO A 201 3.05 3.40 11.63
N TYR A 202 2.39 3.65 12.78
CA TYR A 202 2.89 3.15 14.07
C TYR A 202 1.81 2.79 15.10
N GLN A 203 0.55 3.18 14.91
CA GLN A 203 -0.55 2.79 15.79
C GLN A 203 -1.66 2.10 15.00
N ILE A 204 -2.18 0.99 15.54
CA ILE A 204 -3.41 0.38 15.05
C ILE A 204 -4.55 0.77 16.00
N TYR A 205 -5.64 1.26 15.42
CA TYR A 205 -6.86 1.56 16.14
C TYR A 205 -8.00 0.67 15.66
N ARG A 206 -8.97 0.48 16.54
CA ARG A 206 -10.25 -0.18 16.28
C ARG A 206 -11.35 0.87 16.33
N HIS A 207 -11.99 1.08 15.19
CA HIS A 207 -13.17 1.92 15.01
C HIS A 207 -14.43 1.07 15.02
N THR A 208 -15.45 1.51 15.75
CA THR A 208 -16.80 0.93 15.73
C THR A 208 -17.74 1.95 15.09
N ILE A 209 -18.44 1.57 14.03
CA ILE A 209 -19.28 2.50 13.27
C ILE A 209 -20.30 3.19 14.19
N GLY A 210 -20.43 4.51 14.04
CA GLY A 210 -21.28 5.37 14.85
C GLY A 210 -20.70 5.72 16.22
N LYS A 211 -19.47 5.28 16.55
CA LYS A 211 -18.75 5.71 17.76
C LYS A 211 -17.72 6.78 17.41
N LYS A 212 -17.61 7.78 18.27
CA LYS A 212 -16.66 8.89 18.10
C LYS A 212 -15.25 8.57 18.58
N GLU A 213 -15.13 7.62 19.51
CA GLU A 213 -13.86 7.29 20.14
C GLU A 213 -13.39 5.91 19.69
N ASP A 214 -12.20 5.89 19.10
CA ASP A 214 -11.54 4.68 18.63
C ASP A 214 -10.55 4.16 19.67
N VAL A 215 -10.42 2.83 19.74
CA VAL A 215 -9.58 2.19 20.76
C VAL A 215 -8.22 1.84 20.17
N LEU A 216 -7.13 2.30 20.79
CA LEU A 216 -5.77 1.87 20.45
C LEU A 216 -5.62 0.38 20.77
N VAL A 217 -5.25 -0.43 19.78
CA VAL A 217 -5.09 -1.89 19.95
C VAL A 217 -3.64 -2.35 19.88
N TYR A 218 -2.77 -1.58 19.23
CA TYR A 218 -1.35 -1.88 19.12
C TYR A 218 -0.55 -0.61 18.79
N GLU A 219 0.66 -0.49 19.34
CA GLU A 219 1.59 0.59 19.03
C GLU A 219 3.00 0.04 18.85
N GLU A 220 3.63 0.36 17.72
CA GLU A 220 5.01 0.03 17.41
C GLU A 220 5.96 1.11 17.97
N GLN A 221 6.62 0.75 19.06
CA GLN A 221 7.57 1.59 19.79
C GLN A 221 8.91 1.75 19.07
N ASP A 222 9.32 0.76 18.27
CA ASP A 222 10.55 0.82 17.50
C ASP A 222 10.34 1.67 16.24
N ASN A 223 11.01 2.81 16.18
CA ASN A 223 10.87 3.75 15.06
C ASN A 223 11.50 3.26 13.75
N THR A 224 12.21 2.13 13.77
CA THR A 224 12.75 1.47 12.57
C THR A 224 11.73 0.57 11.87
N PHE A 225 10.56 0.33 12.49
CA PHE A 225 9.49 -0.50 11.95
C PHE A 225 8.32 0.34 11.44
N GLY A 226 7.68 -0.10 10.36
CA GLY A 226 6.33 0.30 10.00
C GLY A 226 5.33 -0.80 10.37
N ILE A 227 4.05 -0.44 10.43
CA ILE A 227 2.98 -1.42 10.66
C ILE A 227 1.85 -1.32 9.63
N ALA A 228 1.20 -2.46 9.40
CA ALA A 228 0.00 -2.57 8.58
C ALA A 228 -1.02 -3.50 9.26
N VAL A 229 -2.29 -3.39 8.87
CA VAL A 229 -3.36 -4.29 9.30
C VAL A 229 -4.17 -4.78 8.10
N TYR A 230 -4.42 -6.08 8.05
CA TYR A 230 -5.19 -6.73 6.99
C TYR A 230 -5.96 -7.93 7.51
N LYS A 231 -6.82 -8.51 6.67
CA LYS A 231 -7.57 -9.74 6.95
C LYS A 231 -7.00 -10.88 6.13
N SER A 232 -6.86 -12.06 6.74
CA SER A 232 -6.43 -13.26 6.04
C SER A 232 -7.40 -13.62 4.90
N LYS A 233 -6.89 -14.25 3.83
CA LYS A 233 -7.73 -14.69 2.70
C LYS A 233 -8.82 -15.68 3.11
N SER A 234 -8.55 -16.49 4.15
CA SER A 234 -9.52 -17.38 4.81
C SER A 234 -10.61 -16.65 5.62
N LYS A 235 -10.49 -15.33 5.82
CA LYS A 235 -11.37 -14.49 6.64
C LYS A 235 -11.38 -14.83 8.14
N LYS A 236 -10.58 -15.79 8.60
CA LYS A 236 -10.53 -16.22 10.02
C LYS A 236 -9.77 -15.25 10.91
N PHE A 237 -8.73 -14.59 10.38
CA PHE A 237 -7.84 -13.75 11.17
C PHE A 237 -7.74 -12.32 10.65
N LEU A 238 -7.74 -11.36 11.57
CA LEU A 238 -7.12 -10.06 11.40
C LEU A 238 -5.65 -10.18 11.75
N ILE A 239 -4.79 -9.53 10.98
CA ILE A 239 -3.34 -9.64 11.08
C ILE A 239 -2.75 -8.25 11.14
N ILE A 240 -1.95 -7.98 12.18
CA ILE A 240 -1.02 -6.84 12.21
C ILE A 240 0.33 -7.35 11.71
N ALA A 241 0.91 -6.65 10.74
CA ALA A 241 2.27 -6.90 10.29
C ALA A 241 3.16 -5.75 10.73
N CYS A 242 4.22 -6.07 11.47
CA CYS A 242 5.30 -5.17 11.80
C CYS A 242 6.48 -5.51 10.89
N TYR A 243 7.03 -4.52 10.21
CA TYR A 243 8.06 -4.74 9.19
C TYR A 243 9.17 -3.68 9.24
N SER A 244 10.40 -4.14 9.10
CA SER A 244 11.58 -3.35 8.74
C SER A 244 12.25 -4.01 7.53
N THR A 245 13.40 -3.49 7.11
CA THR A 245 14.13 -4.00 5.93
C THR A 245 14.51 -5.48 6.02
N THR A 246 14.77 -5.99 7.23
CA THR A 246 15.35 -7.34 7.42
C THR A 246 14.69 -8.12 8.55
N THR A 247 13.55 -7.66 9.07
CA THR A 247 12.91 -8.29 10.22
C THR A 247 11.40 -8.04 10.19
N ASN A 248 10.63 -9.10 10.42
CA ASN A 248 9.18 -9.04 10.54
C ASN A 248 8.70 -9.57 11.91
N GLU A 249 7.51 -9.13 12.30
CA GLU A 249 6.72 -9.73 13.38
C GLU A 249 5.24 -9.62 12.98
N TYR A 250 4.46 -10.65 13.28
CA TYR A 250 3.02 -10.62 13.02
C TYR A 250 2.24 -10.85 14.30
N HIS A 251 1.07 -10.23 14.38
CA HIS A 251 0.10 -10.48 15.45
C HIS A 251 -1.23 -10.89 14.83
N ILE A 252 -1.90 -11.88 15.43
CA ILE A 252 -3.13 -12.46 14.93
C ILE A 252 -4.28 -12.26 15.92
N LEU A 253 -5.48 -11.97 15.40
CA LEU A 253 -6.73 -11.89 16.14
C LEU A 253 -7.83 -12.61 15.35
N ASN A 254 -8.67 -13.40 16.01
CA ASN A 254 -9.83 -14.01 15.35
C ASN A 254 -10.82 -12.91 14.92
N ALA A 255 -11.11 -12.83 13.62
CA ALA A 255 -11.95 -11.78 13.04
C ALA A 255 -13.42 -11.83 13.50
N ASN A 256 -13.88 -12.96 14.06
CA ASN A 256 -15.21 -13.09 14.70
C ASN A 256 -15.23 -12.57 16.15
N LYS A 257 -14.07 -12.23 16.73
CA LYS A 257 -13.94 -11.70 18.10
C LYS A 257 -13.20 -10.36 18.07
N PRO A 258 -13.73 -9.30 17.42
CA PRO A 258 -13.03 -8.04 17.22
C PRO A 258 -12.70 -7.26 18.51
N GLN A 259 -13.34 -7.61 19.62
CA GLN A 259 -13.03 -7.04 20.94
C GLN A 259 -11.89 -7.78 21.66
N GLY A 260 -11.37 -8.87 21.08
CA GLY A 260 -10.26 -9.62 21.64
C GLY A 260 -8.91 -8.91 21.53
N VAL A 261 -7.88 -9.56 22.04
CA VAL A 261 -6.50 -9.06 22.04
C VAL A 261 -5.70 -9.75 20.95
N PHE A 262 -4.90 -8.98 20.21
CA PHE A 262 -3.94 -9.50 19.25
C PHE A 262 -2.88 -10.33 19.97
N LYS A 263 -2.61 -11.53 19.45
CA LYS A 263 -1.55 -12.42 19.96
C LYS A 263 -0.38 -12.41 19.01
N VAL A 264 0.84 -12.34 19.54
CA VAL A 264 2.06 -12.52 18.74
C VAL A 264 2.02 -13.87 18.04
N PHE A 265 2.29 -13.90 16.75
CA PHE A 265 2.41 -15.11 15.95
C PHE A 265 3.74 -15.81 16.24
N GLN A 266 4.83 -15.06 16.08
CA GLN A 266 6.20 -15.44 16.43
C GLN A 266 6.94 -14.17 16.87
N GLU A 267 7.54 -14.19 18.06
CA GLU A 267 8.33 -13.07 18.58
C GLU A 267 9.46 -12.71 17.62
N ARG A 268 9.72 -11.41 17.52
CA ARG A 268 10.73 -10.83 16.64
C ARG A 268 12.12 -11.45 16.86
N ILE A 269 12.71 -11.96 15.77
CA ILE A 269 14.11 -12.39 15.72
C ILE A 269 14.83 -11.50 14.70
N LYS A 270 15.91 -10.84 15.12
CA LYS A 270 16.68 -9.95 14.23
C LYS A 270 17.21 -10.73 13.02
N GLY A 271 16.93 -10.23 11.82
CA GLY A 271 17.31 -10.87 10.55
C GLY A 271 16.32 -11.92 10.06
N LEU A 272 15.29 -12.27 10.84
CA LEU A 272 14.25 -13.20 10.42
C LEU A 272 13.17 -12.45 9.64
N GLU A 273 13.11 -12.74 8.35
CA GLU A 273 12.07 -12.29 7.45
C GLU A 273 11.09 -13.44 7.24
N TYR A 274 9.80 -13.11 7.33
CA TYR A 274 8.76 -14.06 7.01
C TYR A 274 7.47 -13.35 6.62
N SER A 275 6.58 -14.07 5.94
CA SER A 275 5.19 -13.67 5.71
C SER A 275 4.26 -14.82 6.05
N ILE A 276 3.00 -14.51 6.40
CA ILE A 276 2.02 -15.52 6.83
C ILE A 276 0.78 -15.51 5.95
N SER A 277 0.32 -16.69 5.55
CA SER A 277 -0.95 -16.92 4.86
C SER A 277 -1.74 -18.01 5.57
N HIS A 278 -3.04 -17.81 5.80
CA HIS A 278 -3.86 -18.80 6.51
C HIS A 278 -4.74 -19.61 5.56
N TYR A 279 -4.78 -20.92 5.78
CA TYR A 279 -5.64 -21.86 5.06
C TYR A 279 -6.03 -23.03 5.96
N ASN A 280 -7.34 -23.33 6.01
CA ASN A 280 -7.94 -24.33 6.91
C ASN A 280 -7.53 -24.14 8.38
N ASP A 281 -6.71 -25.03 8.92
CA ASP A 281 -6.21 -25.06 10.30
C ASP A 281 -4.71 -24.69 10.39
N HIS A 282 -4.10 -24.24 9.29
CA HIS A 282 -2.67 -23.95 9.21
C HIS A 282 -2.38 -22.52 8.75
N PHE A 283 -1.27 -21.99 9.25
CA PHE A 283 -0.55 -20.90 8.61
C PHE A 283 0.57 -21.47 7.75
N TYR A 284 0.76 -20.87 6.58
CA TYR A 284 1.86 -21.10 5.66
C TYR A 284 2.79 -19.90 5.75
N ILE A 285 4.08 -20.18 5.91
CA ILE A 285 5.11 -19.20 6.22
C ILE A 285 6.17 -19.24 5.12
N VAL A 286 6.29 -18.18 4.32
CA VAL A 286 7.47 -17.98 3.47
C VAL A 286 8.52 -17.29 4.33
N THR A 287 9.67 -17.92 4.57
CA THR A 287 10.67 -17.42 5.53
C THR A 287 12.11 -17.66 5.10
N ASN A 288 13.02 -16.80 5.55
CA ASN A 288 14.47 -16.96 5.41
C ASN A 288 15.13 -17.73 6.57
N LYS A 289 14.32 -18.39 7.44
CA LYS A 289 14.80 -19.21 8.57
C LYS A 289 15.89 -20.20 8.13
N ASP A 290 16.90 -20.38 8.98
CA ASP A 290 18.04 -21.30 8.76
C ASP A 290 18.91 -20.90 7.54
N ASP A 291 19.20 -19.60 7.42
CA ASP A 291 19.99 -19.00 6.33
C ASP A 291 19.43 -19.28 4.92
N ALA A 292 18.11 -19.49 4.81
CA ALA A 292 17.42 -19.70 3.55
C ALA A 292 17.25 -18.36 2.81
N THR A 293 18.33 -17.80 2.25
CA THR A 293 18.32 -16.48 1.59
C THR A 293 17.42 -16.38 0.37
N ASN A 294 17.11 -17.51 -0.29
CA ASN A 294 16.09 -17.62 -1.33
C ASN A 294 14.70 -18.03 -0.80
N PHE A 295 14.52 -17.94 0.52
CA PHE A 295 13.35 -18.34 1.27
C PHE A 295 13.00 -19.83 1.12
N LYS A 296 12.21 -20.31 2.07
CA LYS A 296 11.57 -21.62 2.05
C LYS A 296 10.12 -21.50 2.49
N LEU A 297 9.30 -22.48 2.14
CA LEU A 297 7.91 -22.53 2.59
C LEU A 297 7.79 -23.50 3.75
N MET A 298 7.27 -23.00 4.86
CA MET A 298 6.95 -23.78 6.04
C MET A 298 5.46 -23.68 6.35
N LYS A 299 4.96 -24.50 7.27
CA LYS A 299 3.62 -24.43 7.81
C LYS A 299 3.61 -24.68 9.31
N THR A 300 2.59 -24.20 9.99
CA THR A 300 2.29 -24.58 11.38
C THR A 300 0.79 -24.52 11.62
N LYS A 301 0.31 -25.19 12.67
CA LYS A 301 -1.09 -25.09 13.08
C LYS A 301 -1.42 -23.70 13.62
N ASP A 302 -2.66 -23.27 13.41
CA ASP A 302 -3.12 -21.95 13.83
C ASP A 302 -3.33 -21.75 15.35
N ASP A 303 -3.07 -22.79 16.13
CA ASP A 303 -2.97 -22.78 17.60
C ASP A 303 -1.54 -23.01 18.14
N CYS A 304 -0.55 -23.26 17.28
CA CYS A 304 0.86 -23.50 17.63
C CYS A 304 1.81 -22.68 16.74
N CYS A 305 1.73 -21.36 16.80
CA CYS A 305 2.37 -20.47 15.80
C CYS A 305 3.88 -20.27 15.95
N THR A 306 4.50 -20.66 17.07
CA THR A 306 5.93 -20.41 17.32
C THR A 306 6.83 -21.21 16.38
N ILE A 307 8.02 -20.65 16.14
CA ILE A 307 8.99 -21.10 15.14
C ILE A 307 9.45 -22.55 15.34
N ASP A 308 9.40 -23.08 16.56
CA ASP A 308 9.75 -24.46 16.89
C ASP A 308 8.74 -25.49 16.36
N HIS A 309 7.54 -25.04 16.00
CA HIS A 309 6.48 -25.87 15.41
C HIS A 309 6.41 -25.75 13.89
N TRP A 310 7.28 -24.96 13.27
CA TRP A 310 7.26 -24.78 11.82
C TRP A 310 7.79 -26.04 11.13
N GLU A 311 6.93 -26.65 10.32
CA GLU A 311 7.23 -27.81 9.51
C GLU A 311 7.52 -27.40 8.07
N GLU A 312 8.53 -27.98 7.45
CA GLU A 312 8.88 -27.67 6.07
C GLU A 312 7.82 -28.20 5.08
N VAL A 313 7.46 -27.36 4.10
CA VAL A 313 6.58 -27.71 2.97
C VAL A 313 7.37 -27.71 1.67
N LEU A 314 8.16 -26.67 1.44
CA LEU A 314 9.14 -26.62 0.35
C LEU A 314 10.50 -26.21 0.91
N PRO A 315 11.54 -27.04 0.73
CA PRO A 315 12.88 -26.70 1.16
C PRO A 315 13.43 -25.49 0.42
N HIS A 316 14.41 -24.85 1.05
CA HIS A 316 15.24 -23.83 0.42
C HIS A 316 15.95 -24.40 -0.82
N ARG A 317 16.06 -23.58 -1.86
CA ARG A 317 16.79 -23.89 -3.10
C ARG A 317 17.79 -22.79 -3.43
N ALA A 318 19.05 -23.14 -3.65
CA ALA A 318 20.14 -22.18 -3.84
C ALA A 318 20.01 -21.34 -5.12
N ASP A 319 19.25 -21.80 -6.11
CA ASP A 319 19.10 -21.18 -7.43
C ASP A 319 17.70 -20.57 -7.67
N THR A 320 16.79 -20.70 -6.71
CA THR A 320 15.37 -20.37 -6.89
C THR A 320 14.82 -19.63 -5.70
N LEU A 321 14.51 -18.34 -5.88
CA LEU A 321 13.85 -17.49 -4.90
C LEU A 321 12.35 -17.77 -4.84
N ILE A 322 11.81 -18.03 -3.65
CA ILE A 322 10.36 -17.98 -3.41
C ILE A 322 9.99 -16.52 -3.09
N GLU A 323 9.25 -15.87 -3.99
CA GLU A 323 8.82 -14.47 -3.80
C GLU A 323 7.52 -14.36 -2.99
N HIS A 324 6.54 -15.23 -3.25
CA HIS A 324 5.23 -15.19 -2.60
C HIS A 324 4.46 -16.50 -2.80
N ILE A 325 3.36 -16.68 -2.06
CA ILE A 325 2.39 -17.78 -2.24
C ILE A 325 0.95 -17.28 -2.37
N ASP A 326 0.18 -17.93 -3.24
CA ASP A 326 -1.26 -17.73 -3.33
C ASP A 326 -1.99 -19.02 -3.01
N ILE A 327 -2.82 -18.98 -1.96
CA ILE A 327 -3.59 -20.13 -1.50
C ILE A 327 -5.01 -20.08 -2.07
N PHE A 328 -5.44 -21.19 -2.66
CA PHE A 328 -6.81 -21.46 -3.11
C PHE A 328 -7.35 -22.73 -2.45
N LYS A 329 -8.64 -22.98 -2.64
CA LYS A 329 -9.30 -24.18 -2.09
C LYS A 329 -8.65 -25.48 -2.57
N ASP A 330 -8.26 -25.53 -3.84
CA ASP A 330 -7.78 -26.78 -4.46
C ASP A 330 -6.27 -26.75 -4.76
N PHE A 331 -5.64 -25.57 -4.73
CA PHE A 331 -4.25 -25.38 -5.11
C PHE A 331 -3.51 -24.38 -4.22
N LEU A 332 -2.21 -24.62 -4.06
CA LEU A 332 -1.20 -23.66 -3.66
C LEU A 332 -0.42 -23.22 -4.89
N VAL A 333 -0.32 -21.92 -5.13
CA VAL A 333 0.53 -21.36 -6.19
C VAL A 333 1.74 -20.70 -5.54
N VAL A 334 2.94 -21.09 -5.95
CA VAL A 334 4.19 -20.49 -5.49
C VAL A 334 4.77 -19.65 -6.63
N SER A 335 4.97 -18.36 -6.35
CA SER A 335 5.65 -17.45 -7.27
C SER A 335 7.15 -17.54 -7.01
N GLU A 336 7.88 -17.99 -8.00
CA GLU A 336 9.31 -18.30 -7.89
C GLU A 336 10.11 -17.49 -8.92
N ARG A 337 11.38 -17.23 -8.64
CA ARG A 337 12.31 -16.64 -9.60
C ARG A 337 13.58 -17.47 -9.70
N THR A 338 13.88 -17.92 -10.92
CA THR A 338 15.08 -18.70 -11.27
C THR A 338 15.73 -18.05 -12.49
N ASN A 339 17.05 -17.83 -12.46
CA ASN A 339 17.78 -17.18 -13.54
C ASN A 339 17.18 -15.83 -13.98
N GLY A 340 16.61 -15.07 -13.04
CA GLY A 340 15.98 -13.78 -13.30
C GLY A 340 14.58 -13.84 -13.94
N LEU A 341 14.04 -15.04 -14.19
CA LEU A 341 12.72 -15.24 -14.80
C LEU A 341 11.69 -15.67 -13.76
N ASN A 342 10.50 -15.09 -13.83
CA ASN A 342 9.38 -15.45 -12.97
C ASN A 342 8.76 -16.79 -13.42
N GLN A 343 8.46 -17.65 -12.46
CA GLN A 343 7.80 -18.93 -12.64
C GLN A 343 6.64 -19.06 -11.66
N LEU A 344 5.58 -19.77 -12.09
CA LEU A 344 4.46 -20.13 -11.22
C LEU A 344 4.45 -21.64 -11.05
N ARG A 345 4.65 -22.10 -9.83
CA ARG A 345 4.52 -23.51 -9.47
C ARG A 345 3.15 -23.74 -8.86
N VAL A 346 2.30 -24.49 -9.55
CA VAL A 346 0.96 -24.87 -9.08
C VAL A 346 1.05 -26.26 -8.44
N MET A 347 0.66 -26.35 -7.16
CA MET A 347 0.65 -27.57 -6.38
C MET A 347 -0.77 -27.85 -5.93
N SER A 348 -1.29 -29.04 -6.18
CA SER A 348 -2.55 -29.48 -5.58
C SER A 348 -2.34 -29.84 -4.11
N TRP A 349 -3.41 -29.85 -3.32
CA TRP A 349 -3.35 -30.24 -1.91
C TRP A 349 -3.34 -31.75 -1.68
N ASP A 350 -3.66 -32.55 -2.70
CA ASP A 350 -3.77 -34.02 -2.67
C ASP A 350 -2.50 -34.76 -3.14
#